data_AF-A0A7L0JGT3-F1
#
_entry.id   AF-A0A7L0JGT3-F1
#
_cell.length_a   1.000
_cell.length_b   1.000
_cell.length_c   1.000
_cell.angle_alpha   90.00
_cell.angle_beta   90.00
_cell.angle_gamma   90.00
#
_symmetry.space_group_name_H-M   'P 1'
#
loop_
_entity.id
_entity.type
_entity.pdbx_description
1 polymer ?
#
loop_
_entity_poly.entity_id
_entity_poly.type
_entity_poly.pdbx_seq_one_letter_code
_entity_poly.pdbx_strand_id
1 'polypeptide(L)'
;MKGDEIRDQETEWGGIVPNSDGTFHSWARIEVLPGQQEQYRCRVEHAGMPEPGIFAWEPESVWNCTPVLVAVSVIAAVIIIIGLIAVGVWKLRAGNCRDG
;
A
#
# COMPACT_ATOMS: atom_id res chain seq x y z
N MET A 1 -3.41 8.05 21.34
CA MET A 1 -3.38 7.18 22.53
C MET A 1 -2.65 5.88 22.22
N LYS A 2 -2.11 5.22 23.25
CA LYS A 2 -1.61 3.85 23.18
C LYS A 2 -2.33 3.05 24.27
N GLY A 3 -3.19 2.10 23.89
CA GLY A 3 -4.20 1.61 24.83
C GLY A 3 -5.07 2.77 25.33
N ASP A 4 -5.22 2.93 26.65
CA ASP A 4 -5.98 4.04 27.25
C ASP A 4 -5.13 5.29 27.56
N GLU A 5 -3.81 5.24 27.32
CA GLU A 5 -2.89 6.33 27.66
C GLU A 5 -2.82 7.39 26.55
N ILE A 6 -3.05 8.66 26.91
CA ILE A 6 -2.89 9.81 26.03
C ILE A 6 -1.43 10.27 26.04
N ARG A 7 -0.81 10.43 24.87
CA ARG A 7 0.63 10.73 24.71
C ARG A 7 0.87 12.15 24.21
N ASP A 8 0.37 13.15 24.95
CA ASP A 8 0.41 14.55 24.50
C ASP A 8 1.83 15.12 24.41
N GLN A 9 2.74 14.72 25.29
CA GLN A 9 4.13 15.25 25.32
C GLN A 9 4.94 14.88 24.08
N GLU A 10 4.63 13.74 23.46
CA GLU A 10 5.31 13.24 22.26
C GLU A 10 4.52 13.52 20.98
N THR A 11 3.34 14.11 21.12
CA THR A 11 2.48 14.44 20.00
C THR A 11 2.71 15.89 19.58
N GLU A 12 3.12 16.08 18.35
CA GLU A 12 3.15 17.38 17.69
C GLU A 12 1.75 17.76 17.22
N TRP A 13 1.33 18.99 17.53
CA TRP A 13 0.01 19.49 17.19
C TRP A 13 0.09 20.62 16.18
N GLY A 14 -0.69 20.49 15.11
CA GLY A 14 -0.95 21.56 14.17
C GLY A 14 -1.96 22.55 14.73
N GLY A 15 -1.78 23.83 14.43
CA GLY A 15 -2.78 24.86 14.72
C GLY A 15 -4.13 24.56 14.04
N ILE A 16 -5.18 25.25 14.50
CA ILE A 16 -6.51 25.17 13.90
C ILE A 16 -6.59 26.21 12.78
N VAL A 17 -6.83 25.75 11.55
CA VAL A 17 -6.83 26.58 10.35
C VAL A 17 -8.22 26.53 9.69
N PRO A 18 -8.81 27.69 9.33
CA PRO A 18 -10.10 27.72 8.66
C PRO A 18 -10.01 27.29 7.19
N ASN A 19 -11.05 26.61 6.72
CA ASN A 19 -11.27 26.23 5.33
C ASN A 19 -12.21 27.23 4.65
N SER A 20 -12.24 27.21 3.31
CA SER A 20 -13.11 28.10 2.50
C SER A 20 -14.60 27.76 2.61
N ASP A 21 -14.93 26.55 3.02
CA ASP A 21 -16.29 26.04 3.22
C ASP A 21 -16.86 26.36 4.62
N GLY A 22 -16.11 27.08 5.45
CA GLY A 22 -16.49 27.43 6.82
C GLY A 22 -16.19 26.34 7.85
N THR A 23 -15.54 25.23 7.47
CA THR A 23 -15.02 24.23 8.40
C THR A 23 -13.61 24.58 8.86
N PHE A 24 -13.04 23.79 9.77
CA PHE A 24 -11.67 23.94 10.25
C PHE A 24 -10.91 22.62 10.09
N HIS A 25 -9.59 22.72 9.89
CA HIS A 25 -8.70 21.57 9.96
C HIS A 25 -7.60 21.79 11.01
N SER A 26 -7.14 20.70 11.60
CA SER A 26 -6.00 20.61 12.51
C SER A 26 -5.43 19.19 12.38
N TRP A 27 -4.26 18.95 12.96
CA TRP A 27 -3.60 17.64 12.87
C TRP A 27 -2.78 17.34 14.11
N ALA A 28 -2.53 16.06 14.33
CA ALA A 28 -1.66 15.54 15.37
C ALA A 28 -0.69 14.52 14.75
N ARG A 29 0.59 14.58 15.10
CA ARG A 29 1.63 13.66 14.62
C ARG A 29 2.41 13.12 15.81
N ILE A 30 2.70 11.83 15.80
CA ILE A 30 3.57 11.18 16.77
C ILE A 30 4.55 10.28 16.04
N GLU A 31 5.79 10.24 16.49
CA GLU A 31 6.78 9.30 15.97
C GLU A 31 6.57 7.93 16.61
N VAL A 32 6.52 6.89 15.77
CA VAL A 32 6.28 5.51 16.21
C VAL A 32 7.34 4.59 15.61
N LEU A 33 7.84 3.66 16.43
CA LEU A 33 8.78 2.64 15.98
C LEU A 33 8.14 1.72 14.93
N PRO A 34 8.90 1.27 13.91
CA PRO A 34 8.41 0.28 12.96
C PRO A 34 7.90 -0.99 13.67
N GLY A 35 6.69 -1.43 13.33
CA GLY A 35 6.04 -2.61 13.91
C GLY A 35 5.20 -2.32 15.16
N GLN A 36 5.19 -1.09 15.66
CA GLN A 36 4.34 -0.68 16.80
C GLN A 36 3.12 0.15 16.39
N GLN A 37 2.93 0.46 15.11
CA GLN A 37 1.87 1.37 14.63
C GLN A 37 0.47 0.93 15.07
N GLU A 38 0.19 -0.37 15.00
CA GLU A 38 -1.10 -0.98 15.40
C GLU A 38 -1.45 -0.79 16.90
N GLN A 39 -0.46 -0.46 17.74
CA GLN A 39 -0.68 -0.20 19.17
C GLN A 39 -1.22 1.21 19.42
N TYR A 40 -1.17 2.09 18.42
CA TYR A 40 -1.57 3.48 18.54
C TYR A 40 -2.92 3.70 17.87
N ARG A 41 -3.74 4.54 18.52
CA ARG A 41 -5.00 5.01 17.97
C ARG A 41 -5.10 6.51 18.08
N CYS A 42 -5.63 7.17 17.06
CA CYS A 42 -5.97 8.59 17.10
C CYS A 42 -7.33 8.77 17.77
N ARG A 43 -7.42 9.65 18.77
CA ARG A 43 -8.67 10.03 19.46
C ARG A 43 -9.05 11.43 19.04
N VAL A 44 -10.26 11.60 18.53
CA VAL A 44 -10.79 12.90 18.13
C VAL A 44 -12.03 13.22 18.95
N GLU A 45 -11.94 14.27 19.75
CA GLU A 45 -13.06 14.80 20.51
C GLU A 45 -13.54 16.10 19.86
N HIS A 46 -14.84 16.16 19.57
CA HIS A 46 -15.44 17.32 18.92
C HIS A 46 -16.88 17.47 19.41
N ALA A 47 -17.31 18.69 19.72
CA ALA A 47 -18.65 18.94 20.27
C ALA A 47 -19.81 18.47 19.35
N GLY A 48 -19.55 18.35 18.04
CA GLY A 48 -20.52 17.81 17.09
C GLY A 48 -20.66 16.28 17.11
N MET A 49 -19.86 15.57 17.92
CA MET A 49 -19.91 14.12 18.07
C MET A 49 -20.29 13.76 19.51
N PRO A 50 -21.30 12.89 19.74
CA PRO A 50 -21.67 12.47 21.10
C PRO A 50 -20.61 11.58 21.76
N GLU A 51 -19.79 10.90 20.95
CA GLU A 51 -18.72 10.01 21.39
C GLU A 51 -17.40 10.37 20.68
N PRO A 52 -16.25 10.09 21.30
CA PRO A 52 -14.95 10.32 20.68
C PRO A 52 -14.73 9.40 19.47
N GLY A 53 -14.25 9.96 18.36
CA GLY A 53 -13.83 9.19 17.20
C GLY A 53 -12.48 8.50 17.47
N ILE A 54 -12.42 7.17 17.35
CA ILE A 54 -11.19 6.39 17.54
C ILE A 54 -10.74 5.78 16.21
N PHE A 55 -9.60 6.21 15.70
CA PHE A 55 -9.05 5.78 14.41
C PHE A 55 -7.78 4.95 14.61
N ALA A 56 -7.70 3.78 14.00
CA ALA A 56 -6.49 2.95 13.98
C ALA A 56 -5.58 3.35 12.80
N TRP A 57 -4.33 2.91 12.82
CA TRP A 57 -3.45 3.02 11.66
C TRP A 57 -4.01 2.17 10.52
N GLU A 58 -4.06 2.70 9.30
CA GLU A 58 -4.45 1.90 8.13
C GLU A 58 -3.22 1.10 7.66
N PRO A 59 -3.30 -0.24 7.56
CA PRO A 59 -2.19 -1.03 7.05
C PRO A 59 -1.82 -0.58 5.63
N GLU A 60 -0.53 -0.50 5.35
CA GLU A 60 0.00 -0.36 3.99
C GLU A 60 -0.65 -1.43 3.11
N SER A 61 -1.49 -1.01 2.16
CA SER A 61 -2.28 -1.95 1.39
C SER A 61 -1.35 -2.88 0.60
N VAL A 62 -1.52 -4.20 0.79
CA VAL A 62 -0.80 -5.24 0.01
C VAL A 62 -1.05 -5.06 -1.50
N TRP A 63 -2.11 -4.34 -1.86
CA TRP A 63 -2.48 -3.93 -3.21
C TRP A 63 -1.47 -2.99 -3.88
N ASN A 64 -0.50 -2.43 -3.16
CA ASN A 64 0.63 -1.71 -3.78
C ASN A 64 1.60 -2.66 -4.53
N CYS A 65 1.58 -3.97 -4.25
CA CYS A 65 2.40 -4.97 -4.96
C CYS A 65 1.74 -5.51 -6.25
N THR A 66 0.46 -5.22 -6.48
CA THR A 66 -0.27 -5.68 -7.67
C THR A 66 0.41 -5.34 -9.00
N PRO A 67 0.88 -4.10 -9.27
CA PRO A 67 1.50 -3.78 -10.56
C PRO A 67 2.81 -4.53 -10.80
N VAL A 68 3.59 -4.79 -9.76
CA VAL A 68 4.86 -5.54 -9.85
C VAL A 68 4.59 -7.00 -10.19
N LEU A 69 3.61 -7.62 -9.53
CA LEU A 69 3.24 -9.01 -9.78
C LEU A 69 2.68 -9.20 -11.20
N VAL A 70 1.86 -8.27 -11.69
CA VAL A 70 1.35 -8.30 -13.06
C VAL A 70 2.49 -8.19 -14.07
N ALA A 71 3.43 -7.26 -13.87
CA ALA A 71 4.56 -7.07 -14.79
C ALA A 71 5.43 -8.34 -14.89
N VAL A 72 5.77 -8.96 -13.77
CA VAL A 72 6.56 -10.20 -13.74
C VAL A 72 5.83 -11.34 -14.46
N SER A 73 4.51 -11.47 -14.23
CA SER A 73 3.68 -12.48 -14.89
C SER A 73 3.66 -12.32 -16.41
N VAL A 74 3.55 -11.08 -16.92
CA VAL A 74 3.52 -10.82 -18.37
C VAL A 74 4.87 -11.14 -19.01
N ILE A 75 5.98 -10.73 -18.39
CA ILE A 75 7.33 -11.00 -18.90
C ILE A 75 7.58 -12.51 -18.98
N ALA A 76 7.21 -13.26 -17.94
CA ALA A 76 7.36 -14.71 -17.91
C ALA A 76 6.58 -15.39 -19.05
N ALA A 77 5.33 -14.97 -19.29
CA ALA A 77 4.49 -15.50 -20.36
C ALA A 77 5.11 -15.26 -21.75
N VAL A 78 5.65 -14.06 -22.01
CA VAL A 78 6.30 -13.72 -23.28
C VAL A 78 7.53 -14.59 -23.53
N ILE A 79 8.37 -14.79 -22.52
CA ILE A 79 9.57 -15.64 -22.64
C ILE A 79 9.19 -17.08 -22.98
N ILE A 80 8.16 -17.63 -22.34
CA ILE A 80 7.67 -18.97 -22.62
C ILE A 80 7.18 -19.08 -24.07
N ILE A 81 6.39 -18.13 -24.55
CA ILE A 81 5.86 -18.13 -25.93
C ILE A 81 7.01 -18.10 -26.95
N ILE A 82 8.00 -17.22 -26.75
CA ILE A 82 9.18 -17.13 -27.64
C ILE A 82 9.96 -18.45 -27.63
N GLY A 83 10.15 -19.05 -26.46
CA GLY A 83 10.82 -20.35 -26.32
C GLY A 83 10.10 -21.46 -27.09
N LEU A 84 8.77 -21.55 -26.98
CA LEU A 84 7.97 -22.54 -27.70
C LEU A 84 8.07 -22.35 -29.23
N ILE A 85 8.03 -21.11 -29.71
CA ILE A 85 8.19 -20.81 -31.14
C ILE A 85 9.58 -21.21 -31.63
N ALA A 86 10.63 -20.87 -30.88
CA ALA A 86 12.02 -21.21 -31.24
C ALA A 86 12.23 -22.73 -31.32
N VAL A 87 11.72 -23.47 -30.34
CA VAL A 87 11.77 -24.95 -30.32
C VAL A 87 10.97 -25.53 -31.49
N GLY A 88 9.77 -25.02 -31.76
CA GLY A 88 8.94 -25.44 -32.89
C GLY A 88 9.65 -25.27 -34.24
N VAL A 89 10.23 -24.09 -34.48
CA VAL A 89 10.99 -23.78 -35.70
C VAL A 89 12.23 -24.66 -35.83
N TRP A 90 12.94 -24.93 -34.73
CA TRP A 90 14.11 -25.82 -34.75
C TRP A 90 13.72 -27.26 -35.11
N LYS A 91 12.63 -27.78 -34.53
CA LYS A 91 12.08 -29.10 -34.87
C LYS A 91 11.66 -29.21 -36.34
N LEU A 92 11.01 -28.20 -36.89
CA LEU A 92 10.61 -28.15 -38.30
C LEU A 92 11.84 -28.14 -39.23
N ARG A 93 12.86 -27.32 -38.93
CA ARG A 93 14.09 -27.27 -39.73
C ARG A 93 14.93 -28.55 -39.61
N ALA A 94 15.01 -29.16 -38.43
CA ALA A 94 15.72 -30.42 -38.22
C ALA A 94 15.05 -31.62 -38.90
N GLY A 95 13.72 -31.62 -39.03
CA GLY A 95 12.99 -32.61 -39.81
C GLY A 95 13.29 -32.50 -41.31
N ASN A 96 13.38 -31.27 -41.82
CA ASN A 96 13.62 -31.01 -43.25
C ASN A 96 15.07 -31.26 -43.73
N CYS A 97 15.99 -31.63 -42.82
CA CYS A 97 17.38 -32.00 -43.14
C CYS A 97 17.63 -33.52 -43.16
N ARG A 98 16.62 -34.36 -42.90
CA ARG A 98 16.77 -35.84 -42.89
C ARG A 98 16.31 -36.53 -44.19
N ASP A 99 15.69 -35.79 -45.11
CA ASP A 99 15.12 -36.32 -46.36
C ASP A 99 15.90 -35.92 -47.64
N GLY A 100 17.19 -35.54 -47.52
CA GLY A 100 18.06 -35.16 -48.64
C GLY A 100 19.18 -36.15 -48.90
#